data_AF-A0A1C3N191-F1
#
_entry.id   AF-A0A1C3N191-F1
#
_cell.length_a   1.000
_cell.length_b   1.000
_cell.length_c   1.000
_cell.angle_alpha   90.00
_cell.angle_beta   90.00
_cell.angle_gamma   90.00
#
_symmetry.space_group_name_H-M   'P 1'
#
loop_
_entity.id
_entity.type
_entity.pdbx_description
1 polymer ?
#
loop_
_entity_poly.entity_id
_entity_poly.type
_entity_poly.pdbx_seq_one_letter_code
_entity_poly.pdbx_strand_id
1 'polypeptide(L)'
;MSSTGRALADTGLVVAARQGDQHALNEVVAASLPLVYNIVGRALRGHADVDDVVQETLVRVIRHLPALNDPAAFRSWLVAITIRQVRDWEQRRRVALHRDAGLETIHNVPDPAADFAAVTILRLGLTDQRREVAEATRWLDPDDQELLSLWWLEETGALTRNEVADALGLSPGHVAVRVHRMKEQIQSARAVVRALRARPGCPELNSVAAGWNGVPSALWRKRLARHVRDCATCARAGSSLLPIDRLLAGLPMLPLPASLSAQFPSAAVPPAASDAVGYHPPDPTAGHTAGTTPPGGVPTTTDGGVGLVDLVVNGPRGLLTSIGAGVAAVVLAVTTTVVVTRPDEPPAPPVAALAPTATATPGAPSSAPPSVRPTVRALAAPPAVSSPRKGVGVWDFTGASQALANSKAGWYYTWGTQHRGITTPRGVTFVPMIRSAENVTDADLARAKANGPYLLTFNEPDIPEQANMTPQQALDLWPKLQATGSKLGSPAVAWGGADPGRWLDQFMSGAEARGYRVDFITLHWFGAEFATQAAVRQLKQYIQAVYERYRKPIWLTEFALMRFHGDGPQFPSQEQQAAFLTAATTMLGQLPYVQRYAWFGLPATDKDRSGLFRTGTDATPVGRAFQAAR
;
A
#
# COMPACT_ATOMS: atom_id res chain seq x y z
N MET A 1 -35.33 -11.35 6.56
CA MET A 1 -35.44 -10.57 5.31
C MET A 1 -35.53 -9.09 5.70
N SER A 2 -34.47 -8.32 5.48
CA SER A 2 -34.52 -6.86 5.45
C SER A 2 -33.51 -6.39 4.40
N SER A 3 -34.02 -5.88 3.29
CA SER A 3 -33.21 -5.35 2.19
C SER A 3 -32.85 -3.91 2.49
N THR A 4 -31.66 -3.67 3.04
CA THR A 4 -31.04 -2.33 3.10
C THR A 4 -29.95 -2.16 2.04
N GLY A 5 -30.28 -2.54 0.80
CA GLY A 5 -29.59 -2.00 -0.37
C GLY A 5 -29.76 -0.48 -0.37
N ARG A 6 -28.70 0.24 -0.01
CA ARG A 6 -28.70 1.70 0.12
C ARG A 6 -29.00 2.32 -1.25
N ALA A 7 -30.17 2.94 -1.38
CA ALA A 7 -30.63 3.52 -2.65
C ALA A 7 -29.63 4.57 -3.17
N LEU A 8 -29.39 4.55 -4.48
CA LEU A 8 -28.25 5.25 -5.10
C LEU A 8 -28.61 6.71 -5.47
N ALA A 9 -29.07 7.46 -4.47
CA ALA A 9 -30.01 8.60 -4.55
C ALA A 9 -31.49 8.17 -4.61
N ASP A 10 -32.34 8.97 -3.96
CA ASP A 10 -33.80 8.88 -4.05
C ASP A 10 -34.29 9.45 -5.39
N THR A 11 -35.40 8.92 -5.91
CA THR A 11 -36.02 9.37 -7.16
C THR A 11 -36.37 10.86 -7.11
N GLY A 12 -36.78 11.38 -5.94
CA GLY A 12 -37.03 12.82 -5.75
C GLY A 12 -35.77 13.67 -5.95
N LEU A 13 -34.62 13.18 -5.49
CA LEU A 13 -33.33 13.84 -5.64
C LEU A 13 -32.86 13.86 -7.11
N VAL A 14 -33.05 12.74 -7.83
CA VAL A 14 -32.80 12.66 -9.28
C VAL A 14 -33.68 13.65 -10.05
N VAL A 15 -34.96 13.80 -9.67
CA VAL A 15 -35.87 14.78 -10.27
C VAL A 15 -35.41 16.21 -10.03
N ALA A 16 -35.02 16.56 -8.80
CA ALA A 16 -34.51 17.90 -8.47
C ALA A 16 -33.22 18.22 -9.25
N ALA A 17 -32.27 17.27 -9.29
CA ALA A 17 -31.03 17.40 -10.07
C ALA A 17 -31.31 17.60 -11.57
N ARG A 18 -32.28 16.86 -12.12
CA ARG A 18 -32.74 16.99 -13.52
C ARG A 18 -33.38 18.36 -13.80
N GLN A 19 -33.99 18.99 -12.80
CA GLN A 19 -34.59 20.33 -12.88
C GLN A 19 -33.56 21.48 -12.69
N GLY A 20 -32.29 21.16 -12.48
CA GLY A 20 -31.19 22.13 -12.39
C GLY A 20 -30.77 22.50 -10.97
N ASP A 21 -31.33 21.87 -9.94
CA ASP A 21 -30.89 22.02 -8.55
C ASP A 21 -29.44 21.52 -8.42
N GLN A 22 -28.52 22.47 -8.16
CA GLN A 22 -27.09 22.19 -8.03
C GLN A 22 -26.75 21.38 -6.77
N HIS A 23 -27.52 21.53 -5.68
CA HIS A 23 -27.32 20.74 -4.47
C HIS A 23 -27.70 19.28 -4.73
N ALA A 24 -28.90 19.06 -5.30
CA ALA A 24 -29.35 17.73 -5.68
C ALA A 24 -28.41 17.07 -6.72
N LEU A 25 -27.92 17.83 -7.69
CA LEU A 25 -26.95 17.33 -8.68
C LEU A 25 -25.62 16.91 -8.03
N ASN A 26 -25.09 17.70 -7.09
CA ASN A 26 -23.90 17.32 -6.32
C ASN A 26 -24.15 16.03 -5.51
N GLU A 27 -25.29 15.88 -4.84
CA GLU A 27 -25.58 14.65 -4.09
C GLU A 27 -25.78 13.42 -4.98
N VAL A 28 -26.43 13.55 -6.14
CA VAL A 28 -26.58 12.46 -7.13
C VAL A 28 -25.22 11.99 -7.67
N VAL A 29 -24.31 12.93 -7.98
CA VAL A 29 -22.94 12.59 -8.43
C VAL A 29 -22.14 11.93 -7.29
N ALA A 30 -22.24 12.42 -6.06
CA ALA A 30 -21.60 11.83 -4.88
C ALA A 30 -22.09 10.40 -4.62
N ALA A 31 -23.40 10.15 -4.67
CA ALA A 31 -23.99 8.81 -4.51
C ALA A 31 -23.61 7.83 -5.64
N SER A 32 -23.37 8.35 -6.85
CA SER A 32 -22.97 7.56 -8.02
C SER A 32 -21.52 7.09 -7.98
N LEU A 33 -20.63 7.92 -7.43
CA LEU A 33 -19.17 7.76 -7.48
C LEU A 33 -18.66 6.40 -6.94
N PRO A 34 -19.10 5.86 -5.79
CA PRO A 34 -18.67 4.55 -5.32
C PRO A 34 -18.96 3.42 -6.30
N LEU A 35 -20.14 3.41 -6.92
CA LEU A 35 -20.55 2.37 -7.88
C LEU A 35 -19.77 2.49 -9.19
N VAL A 36 -19.65 3.71 -9.74
CA VAL A 36 -18.88 3.98 -10.97
C VAL A 36 -17.42 3.54 -10.78
N TYR A 37 -16.77 3.97 -9.68
CA TYR A 37 -15.40 3.60 -9.36
C TYR A 37 -15.23 2.08 -9.20
N ASN A 38 -16.18 1.41 -8.56
CA ASN A 38 -16.16 -0.04 -8.36
C ASN A 38 -16.40 -0.84 -9.67
N ILE A 39 -17.14 -0.29 -10.66
CA ILE A 39 -17.31 -0.92 -11.99
C ILE A 39 -16.04 -0.70 -12.84
N VAL A 40 -15.60 0.56 -12.98
CA VAL A 40 -14.46 0.94 -13.83
C VAL A 40 -13.17 0.28 -13.32
N GLY A 41 -12.89 0.36 -12.01
CA GLY A 41 -11.70 -0.23 -11.41
C GLY A 41 -11.61 -1.74 -11.62
N ARG A 42 -12.74 -2.47 -11.57
CA ARG A 42 -12.82 -3.90 -11.88
C ARG A 42 -12.54 -4.18 -13.36
N ALA A 43 -13.24 -3.51 -14.27
CA ALA A 43 -13.11 -3.78 -15.70
C ALA A 43 -11.72 -3.42 -16.25
N LEU A 44 -11.18 -2.27 -15.87
CA LEU A 44 -9.86 -1.80 -16.31
C LEU A 44 -8.70 -2.55 -15.63
N ARG A 45 -8.96 -3.41 -14.64
CA ARG A 45 -7.93 -4.13 -13.87
C ARG A 45 -6.85 -3.19 -13.35
N GLY A 46 -7.27 -2.12 -12.66
CA GLY A 46 -6.39 -1.16 -12.00
C GLY A 46 -5.40 -0.43 -12.92
N HIS A 47 -5.69 -0.31 -14.21
CA HIS A 47 -4.94 0.55 -15.13
C HIS A 47 -4.84 1.98 -14.59
N ALA A 48 -3.78 2.71 -14.94
CA ALA A 48 -3.62 4.13 -14.60
C ALA A 48 -4.77 5.03 -15.12
N ASP A 49 -5.57 4.54 -16.06
CA ASP A 49 -6.67 5.26 -16.71
C ASP A 49 -7.99 5.13 -15.92
N VAL A 50 -8.02 4.39 -14.81
CA VAL A 50 -9.24 4.18 -14.00
C VAL A 50 -9.85 5.52 -13.58
N ASP A 51 -9.04 6.43 -13.05
CA ASP A 51 -9.51 7.75 -12.60
C ASP A 51 -10.03 8.61 -13.76
N ASP A 52 -9.35 8.60 -14.92
CA ASP A 52 -9.79 9.32 -16.11
C ASP A 52 -11.11 8.76 -16.68
N VAL A 53 -11.30 7.43 -16.68
CA VAL A 53 -12.55 6.80 -17.13
C VAL A 53 -13.67 7.02 -16.12
N VAL A 54 -13.39 7.07 -14.81
CA VAL A 54 -14.37 7.47 -13.78
C VAL A 54 -14.78 8.94 -13.99
N GLN A 55 -13.83 9.86 -14.17
CA GLN A 55 -14.12 11.28 -14.40
C GLN A 55 -14.95 11.48 -15.67
N GLU A 56 -14.55 10.91 -16.81
CA GLU A 56 -15.29 10.99 -18.08
C GLU A 56 -16.71 10.38 -17.95
N THR A 57 -16.87 9.30 -17.17
CA THR A 57 -18.18 8.71 -16.87
C THR A 57 -19.06 9.69 -16.09
N LEU A 58 -18.55 10.31 -15.02
CA LEU A 58 -19.32 11.26 -14.20
C LEU A 58 -19.63 12.56 -14.97
N VAL A 59 -18.71 13.05 -15.80
CA VAL A 59 -18.98 14.15 -16.74
C VAL A 59 -20.12 13.80 -17.70
N ARG A 60 -20.18 12.56 -18.21
CA ARG A 60 -21.30 12.10 -19.05
C ARG A 60 -22.60 11.97 -18.29
N VAL A 61 -22.57 11.50 -17.05
CA VAL A 61 -23.74 11.47 -16.16
C VAL A 61 -24.30 12.89 -16.00
N ILE A 62 -23.47 13.86 -15.58
CA ILE A 62 -23.87 15.26 -15.42
C ILE A 62 -24.50 15.82 -16.71
N ARG A 63 -23.84 15.62 -17.87
CA ARG A 63 -24.32 16.15 -19.16
C ARG A 63 -25.62 15.54 -19.66
N HIS A 64 -25.88 14.26 -19.38
CA HIS A 64 -27.04 13.55 -19.93
C HIS A 64 -28.18 13.35 -18.91
N LEU A 65 -27.98 13.64 -17.63
CA LEU A 65 -29.02 13.56 -16.60
C LEU A 65 -30.29 14.36 -16.94
N PRO A 66 -30.22 15.59 -17.51
CA PRO A 66 -31.41 16.33 -17.96
C PRO A 66 -32.28 15.56 -18.97
N ALA A 67 -31.68 14.66 -19.76
CA ALA A 67 -32.32 13.87 -20.80
C ALA A 67 -32.80 12.48 -20.31
N LEU A 68 -32.66 12.17 -19.02
CA LEU A 68 -33.17 10.91 -18.46
C LEU A 68 -34.71 10.95 -18.37
N ASN A 69 -35.36 10.20 -19.26
CA ASN A 69 -36.83 10.15 -19.37
C ASN A 69 -37.50 9.67 -18.08
N ASP A 70 -37.03 8.54 -17.54
CA ASP A 70 -37.52 7.94 -16.30
C ASP A 70 -36.47 8.08 -15.18
N PRO A 71 -36.70 8.94 -14.17
CA PRO A 71 -35.84 9.09 -13.01
C PRO A 71 -35.67 7.81 -12.18
N ALA A 72 -36.66 6.89 -12.16
CA ALA A 72 -36.53 5.62 -11.44
C ALA A 72 -35.52 4.66 -12.10
N ALA A 73 -35.30 4.80 -13.41
CA ALA A 73 -34.32 4.04 -14.16
C ALA A 73 -32.87 4.55 -14.01
N PHE A 74 -32.62 5.60 -13.20
CA PHE A 74 -31.31 6.24 -13.04
C PHE A 74 -30.18 5.23 -12.74
N ARG A 75 -30.43 4.22 -11.90
CA ARG A 75 -29.43 3.20 -11.57
C ARG A 75 -29.05 2.32 -12.77
N SER A 76 -30.02 1.68 -13.45
CA SER A 76 -29.75 0.90 -14.68
C SER A 76 -29.03 1.76 -15.73
N TRP A 77 -29.45 3.01 -15.88
CA TRP A 77 -28.87 3.98 -16.81
C TRP A 77 -27.42 4.34 -16.46
N LEU A 78 -27.10 4.58 -15.19
CA LEU A 78 -25.74 4.84 -14.71
C LEU A 78 -24.80 3.66 -15.00
N VAL A 79 -25.24 2.44 -14.70
CA VAL A 79 -24.46 1.22 -14.97
C VAL A 79 -24.24 1.04 -16.47
N ALA A 80 -25.27 1.25 -17.29
CA ALA A 80 -25.17 1.17 -18.75
C ALA A 80 -24.22 2.23 -19.36
N ILE A 81 -24.21 3.47 -18.85
CA ILE A 81 -23.24 4.50 -19.26
C ILE A 81 -21.83 4.09 -18.84
N THR A 82 -21.65 3.58 -17.62
CA THR A 82 -20.33 3.18 -17.10
C THR A 82 -19.74 2.03 -17.93
N ILE A 83 -20.53 0.99 -18.21
CA ILE A 83 -20.13 -0.13 -19.07
C ILE A 83 -19.84 0.33 -20.51
N ARG A 84 -20.61 1.29 -21.04
CA ARG A 84 -20.29 1.91 -22.33
C ARG A 84 -18.93 2.62 -22.30
N GLN A 85 -18.57 3.33 -21.22
CA GLN A 85 -17.26 3.99 -21.12
C GLN A 85 -16.08 3.02 -21.00
N VAL A 86 -16.27 1.90 -20.28
CA VAL A 86 -15.32 0.78 -20.29
C VAL A 86 -15.08 0.27 -21.71
N ARG A 87 -16.15 -0.05 -22.46
CA ARG A 87 -16.04 -0.55 -23.84
C ARG A 87 -15.45 0.50 -24.81
N ASP A 88 -15.83 1.77 -24.68
CA ASP A 88 -15.26 2.88 -25.46
C ASP A 88 -13.74 3.06 -25.19
N TRP A 89 -13.29 2.81 -23.96
CA TRP A 89 -11.86 2.80 -23.60
C TRP A 89 -11.13 1.59 -24.19
N GLU A 90 -11.66 0.37 -24.00
CA GLU A 90 -11.05 -0.86 -24.54
C GLU A 90 -10.92 -0.82 -26.07
N GLN A 91 -11.95 -0.33 -26.76
CA GLN A 91 -11.92 -0.20 -28.22
C GLN A 91 -10.89 0.84 -28.69
N ARG A 92 -10.77 1.99 -28.01
CA ARG A 92 -9.71 2.99 -28.30
C ARG A 92 -8.32 2.41 -28.07
N ARG A 93 -8.10 1.69 -26.97
CA ARG A 93 -6.83 1.01 -26.66
C ARG A 93 -6.47 -0.04 -27.72
N ARG A 94 -7.44 -0.87 -28.16
CA ARG A 94 -7.23 -1.84 -29.23
C ARG A 94 -6.84 -1.17 -30.56
N VAL A 95 -7.49 -0.06 -30.91
CA VAL A 95 -7.17 0.69 -32.14
C VAL A 95 -5.79 1.34 -32.06
N ALA A 96 -5.38 1.86 -30.90
CA ALA A 96 -4.02 2.37 -30.69
C ALA A 96 -2.96 1.27 -30.86
N LEU A 97 -3.11 0.15 -30.14
CA LEU A 97 -2.21 -1.01 -30.26
C LEU A 97 -2.12 -1.59 -31.68
N HIS A 98 -3.19 -1.47 -32.49
CA HIS A 98 -3.16 -1.88 -33.90
C HIS A 98 -2.55 -0.84 -34.85
N ARG A 99 -2.54 0.45 -34.49
CA ARG A 99 -1.87 1.50 -35.29
C ARG A 99 -0.37 1.54 -35.04
N ASP A 100 0.06 1.30 -33.81
CA ASP A 100 1.47 1.41 -33.43
C ASP A 100 2.30 0.19 -33.85
N ALA A 101 1.68 -0.86 -34.40
CA ALA A 101 2.33 -2.10 -34.85
C ALA A 101 3.36 -1.96 -36.00
N GLY A 102 3.75 -0.74 -36.39
CA GLY A 102 4.85 -0.41 -37.30
C GLY A 102 6.04 0.32 -36.67
N LEU A 103 5.99 0.66 -35.38
CA LEU A 103 7.05 1.33 -34.61
C LEU A 103 7.12 0.70 -33.20
N GLU A 104 8.32 0.49 -32.66
CA GLU A 104 8.56 -0.29 -31.43
C GLU A 104 7.64 0.12 -30.25
N THR A 105 6.57 -0.65 -30.02
CA THR A 105 5.58 -0.37 -28.97
C THR A 105 5.82 -1.23 -27.73
N ILE A 106 6.71 -0.80 -26.84
CA ILE A 106 6.90 -1.42 -25.52
C ILE A 106 5.94 -0.79 -24.51
N HIS A 107 4.63 -1.04 -24.64
CA HIS A 107 3.66 -0.67 -23.58
C HIS A 107 2.51 -1.68 -23.42
N ASN A 108 2.12 -1.89 -22.16
CA ASN A 108 0.87 -2.54 -21.70
C ASN A 108 0.69 -4.06 -21.93
N VAL A 109 1.57 -4.86 -21.32
CA VAL A 109 1.16 -6.16 -20.75
C VAL A 109 0.26 -5.89 -19.52
N PRO A 110 -0.96 -6.47 -19.41
CA PRO A 110 -1.83 -6.22 -18.25
C PRO A 110 -1.20 -6.68 -16.94
N ASP A 111 -1.19 -5.80 -15.94
CA ASP A 111 -0.59 -6.07 -14.63
C ASP A 111 -1.37 -7.16 -13.84
N PRO A 112 -0.70 -8.25 -13.43
CA PRO A 112 -1.21 -9.23 -12.49
C PRO A 112 -1.77 -8.72 -11.15
N ALA A 113 -1.19 -7.65 -10.59
CA ALA A 113 -1.49 -7.14 -9.24
C ALA A 113 -2.60 -6.07 -9.23
N ALA A 114 -2.70 -5.28 -10.29
CA ALA A 114 -3.77 -4.31 -10.50
C ALA A 114 -5.18 -4.93 -10.71
N ASP A 115 -5.29 -6.26 -10.86
CA ASP A 115 -6.59 -6.95 -10.87
C ASP A 115 -7.39 -6.63 -9.59
N PHE A 116 -8.47 -5.87 -9.75
CA PHE A 116 -9.33 -5.40 -8.66
C PHE A 116 -9.98 -6.58 -7.89
N ALA A 117 -10.17 -7.73 -8.54
CA ALA A 117 -10.57 -8.96 -7.86
C ALA A 117 -9.44 -9.45 -6.94
N ALA A 118 -8.19 -9.42 -7.40
CA ALA A 118 -7.02 -9.74 -6.58
C ALA A 118 -6.91 -8.84 -5.35
N VAL A 119 -7.03 -7.51 -5.51
CA VAL A 119 -6.95 -6.56 -4.40
C VAL A 119 -8.08 -6.78 -3.39
N THR A 120 -9.32 -6.97 -3.84
CA THR A 120 -10.47 -7.26 -2.95
C THR A 120 -10.26 -8.57 -2.17
N ILE A 121 -9.65 -9.56 -2.81
CA ILE A 121 -9.40 -10.88 -2.25
C ILE A 121 -8.21 -10.90 -1.27
N LEU A 122 -7.17 -10.09 -1.52
CA LEU A 122 -5.99 -9.98 -0.67
C LEU A 122 -6.26 -9.22 0.64
N ARG A 123 -7.17 -8.23 0.62
CA ARG A 123 -7.43 -7.34 1.76
C ARG A 123 -8.14 -7.97 2.96
N LEU A 124 -8.74 -9.15 2.80
CA LEU A 124 -9.56 -9.82 3.84
C LEU A 124 -8.99 -11.18 4.29
N GLY A 125 -7.67 -11.35 4.18
CA GLY A 125 -6.86 -12.14 5.10
C GLY A 125 -7.25 -13.61 5.37
N LEU A 126 -7.54 -14.45 4.37
CA LEU A 126 -7.56 -15.92 4.53
C LEU A 126 -7.32 -16.71 3.21
N THR A 127 -6.37 -17.66 3.26
CA THR A 127 -6.13 -18.84 2.37
C THR A 127 -5.73 -18.67 0.90
N ASP A 128 -4.84 -19.56 0.42
CA ASP A 128 -4.36 -19.61 -0.98
C ASP A 128 -5.47 -19.83 -2.03
N GLN A 129 -6.58 -20.46 -1.63
CA GLN A 129 -7.81 -20.63 -2.44
C GLN A 129 -8.26 -19.35 -3.12
N ARG A 130 -8.09 -18.24 -2.41
CA ARG A 130 -8.50 -16.89 -2.78
C ARG A 130 -7.51 -16.28 -3.77
N ARG A 131 -6.19 -16.40 -3.52
CA ARG A 131 -5.13 -16.04 -4.49
C ARG A 131 -5.28 -16.79 -5.82
N GLU A 132 -5.76 -18.03 -5.81
CA GLU A 132 -6.05 -18.78 -7.04
C GLU A 132 -7.22 -18.20 -7.85
N VAL A 133 -8.26 -17.64 -7.22
CA VAL A 133 -9.35 -16.93 -7.92
C VAL A 133 -8.78 -15.73 -8.69
N ALA A 134 -7.97 -14.93 -8.02
CA ALA A 134 -7.31 -13.72 -8.52
C ALA A 134 -6.36 -13.94 -9.71
N GLU A 135 -5.93 -15.18 -9.94
CA GLU A 135 -5.10 -15.54 -11.09
C GLU A 135 -5.89 -16.26 -12.17
N ALA A 136 -6.96 -16.96 -11.78
CA ALA A 136 -7.90 -17.60 -12.69
C ALA A 136 -8.74 -16.59 -13.49
N THR A 137 -8.94 -15.36 -13.01
CA THR A 137 -9.54 -14.24 -13.77
C THR A 137 -8.88 -14.04 -15.13
N ARG A 138 -7.55 -14.17 -15.21
CA ARG A 138 -6.76 -14.01 -16.44
C ARG A 138 -7.01 -15.11 -17.48
N TRP A 139 -7.68 -16.19 -17.09
CA TRP A 139 -8.05 -17.32 -17.95
C TRP A 139 -9.48 -17.18 -18.52
N LEU A 140 -10.19 -16.10 -18.20
CA LEU A 140 -11.46 -15.75 -18.83
C LEU A 140 -11.26 -15.06 -20.17
N ASP A 141 -12.25 -15.20 -21.04
CA ASP A 141 -12.37 -14.38 -22.24
C ASP A 141 -12.79 -12.95 -21.86
N PRO A 142 -12.43 -11.90 -22.64
CA PRO A 142 -12.72 -10.50 -22.28
C PRO A 142 -14.20 -10.24 -21.94
N ASP A 143 -15.11 -10.76 -22.76
CA ASP A 143 -16.56 -10.62 -22.57
C ASP A 143 -17.06 -11.20 -21.24
N ASP A 144 -16.36 -12.21 -20.69
CA ASP A 144 -16.66 -12.84 -19.41
C ASP A 144 -15.88 -12.21 -18.24
N GLN A 145 -14.83 -11.41 -18.49
CA GLN A 145 -14.19 -10.53 -17.50
C GLN A 145 -15.08 -9.32 -17.18
N GLU A 146 -15.75 -8.74 -18.18
CA GLU A 146 -16.79 -7.73 -18.00
C GLU A 146 -17.96 -8.29 -17.16
N LEU A 147 -18.41 -9.50 -17.51
CA LEU A 147 -19.47 -10.19 -16.79
C LEU A 147 -19.11 -10.53 -15.34
N LEU A 148 -17.86 -10.96 -15.08
CA LEU A 148 -17.37 -11.23 -13.71
C LEU A 148 -17.44 -9.97 -12.83
N SER A 149 -17.10 -8.82 -13.42
CA SER A 149 -17.10 -7.53 -12.73
C SER A 149 -18.52 -7.11 -12.31
N LEU A 150 -19.50 -7.31 -13.18
CA LEU A 150 -20.91 -7.03 -12.93
C LEU A 150 -21.57 -8.05 -11.99
N TRP A 151 -21.30 -9.34 -12.21
CA TRP A 151 -21.81 -10.43 -11.37
C TRP A 151 -21.31 -10.34 -9.92
N TRP A 152 -20.06 -9.88 -9.70
CA TRP A 152 -19.57 -9.60 -8.35
C TRP A 152 -20.47 -8.60 -7.62
N LEU A 153 -20.80 -7.49 -8.29
CA LEU A 153 -21.63 -6.45 -7.70
C LEU A 153 -23.05 -6.97 -7.43
N GLU A 154 -23.56 -7.87 -8.26
CA GLU A 154 -24.81 -8.60 -8.02
C GLU A 154 -24.79 -9.44 -6.73
N GLU A 155 -23.76 -10.27 -6.52
CA GLU A 155 -23.63 -11.11 -5.30
C GLU A 155 -23.44 -10.26 -4.03
N THR A 156 -22.84 -9.08 -4.14
CA THR A 156 -22.75 -8.11 -3.01
C THR A 156 -24.05 -7.33 -2.76
N GLY A 157 -25.11 -7.55 -3.57
CA GLY A 157 -26.36 -6.80 -3.51
C GLY A 157 -26.26 -5.34 -3.99
N ALA A 158 -25.12 -4.95 -4.59
CA ALA A 158 -24.90 -3.62 -5.15
C ALA A 158 -25.57 -3.44 -6.52
N LEU A 159 -25.82 -4.53 -7.25
CA LEU A 159 -26.63 -4.59 -8.48
C LEU A 159 -27.70 -5.68 -8.39
N THR A 160 -28.73 -5.56 -9.22
CA THR A 160 -29.73 -6.61 -9.47
C THR A 160 -29.47 -7.31 -10.81
N ARG A 161 -29.99 -8.53 -10.98
CA ARG A 161 -29.93 -9.28 -12.25
C ARG A 161 -30.48 -8.49 -13.44
N ASN A 162 -31.48 -7.64 -13.22
CA ASN A 162 -32.08 -6.80 -14.25
C ASN A 162 -31.14 -5.64 -14.64
N GLU A 163 -30.55 -4.93 -13.68
CA GLU A 163 -29.55 -3.88 -13.97
C GLU A 163 -28.34 -4.43 -14.76
N VAL A 164 -27.90 -5.66 -14.44
CA VAL A 164 -26.84 -6.35 -15.20
C VAL A 164 -27.32 -6.71 -16.62
N ALA A 165 -28.58 -7.13 -16.77
CA ALA A 165 -29.18 -7.45 -18.08
C ALA A 165 -29.32 -6.22 -18.97
N ASP A 166 -29.83 -5.11 -18.42
CA ASP A 166 -29.96 -3.81 -19.09
C ASP A 166 -28.59 -3.29 -19.56
N ALA A 167 -27.58 -3.32 -18.67
CA ALA A 167 -26.23 -2.83 -18.97
C ALA A 167 -25.52 -3.66 -20.06
N LEU A 168 -25.80 -4.97 -20.12
CA LEU A 168 -25.25 -5.87 -21.14
C LEU A 168 -26.07 -5.88 -22.45
N GLY A 169 -27.30 -5.34 -22.45
CA GLY A 169 -28.23 -5.44 -23.58
C GLY A 169 -28.76 -6.87 -23.80
N LEU A 170 -28.94 -7.64 -22.73
CA LEU A 170 -29.34 -9.05 -22.74
C LEU A 170 -30.64 -9.26 -21.94
N SER A 171 -31.28 -10.42 -22.11
CA SER A 171 -32.36 -10.82 -21.20
C SER A 171 -31.79 -11.36 -19.86
N PRO A 172 -32.50 -11.22 -18.73
CA PRO A 172 -32.08 -11.79 -17.44
C PRO A 172 -31.76 -13.29 -17.52
N GLY A 173 -32.51 -14.05 -18.33
CA GLY A 173 -32.24 -15.47 -18.60
C GLY A 173 -30.93 -15.72 -19.36
N HIS A 174 -30.61 -14.90 -20.37
CA HIS A 174 -29.30 -14.98 -21.05
C HIS A 174 -28.14 -14.63 -20.09
N VAL A 175 -28.31 -13.63 -19.22
CA VAL A 175 -27.30 -13.30 -18.20
C VAL A 175 -27.11 -14.48 -17.23
N ALA A 176 -28.17 -15.14 -16.78
CA ALA A 176 -28.07 -16.32 -15.91
C ALA A 176 -27.25 -17.45 -16.56
N VAL A 177 -27.51 -17.76 -17.84
CA VAL A 177 -26.74 -18.78 -18.60
C VAL A 177 -25.28 -18.38 -18.78
N ARG A 178 -24.98 -17.12 -19.10
CA ARG A 178 -23.59 -16.65 -19.22
C ARG A 178 -22.85 -16.70 -17.88
N VAL A 179 -23.48 -16.25 -16.78
CA VAL A 179 -22.89 -16.29 -15.44
C VAL A 179 -22.57 -17.73 -15.01
N HIS A 180 -23.43 -18.70 -15.32
CA HIS A 180 -23.14 -20.12 -15.07
C HIS A 180 -21.86 -20.58 -15.78
N ARG A 181 -21.76 -20.34 -17.11
CA ARG A 181 -20.61 -20.75 -17.93
C ARG A 181 -19.31 -20.09 -17.46
N MET A 182 -19.37 -18.80 -17.12
CA MET A 182 -18.26 -18.06 -16.53
C MET A 182 -17.81 -18.67 -15.20
N LYS A 183 -18.73 -19.02 -14.28
CA LYS A 183 -18.40 -19.68 -13.01
C LYS A 183 -17.67 -21.01 -13.23
N GLU A 184 -18.15 -21.84 -14.16
CA GLU A 184 -17.48 -23.09 -14.56
C GLU A 184 -16.08 -22.85 -15.11
N GLN A 185 -15.91 -21.82 -15.95
CA GLN A 185 -14.62 -21.45 -16.53
C GLN A 185 -13.62 -20.99 -15.46
N ILE A 186 -14.04 -20.14 -14.51
CA ILE A 186 -13.17 -19.74 -13.38
C ILE A 186 -12.80 -20.96 -12.54
N GLN A 187 -13.75 -21.82 -12.20
CA GLN A 187 -13.46 -23.00 -11.37
C GLN A 187 -12.47 -23.95 -12.06
N SER A 188 -12.60 -24.14 -13.38
CA SER A 188 -11.64 -24.89 -14.19
C SER A 188 -10.26 -24.23 -14.22
N ALA A 189 -10.20 -22.91 -14.37
CA ALA A 189 -8.94 -22.16 -14.37
C ALA A 189 -8.23 -22.20 -13.00
N ARG A 190 -8.97 -22.13 -11.89
CA ARG A 190 -8.41 -22.27 -10.53
C ARG A 190 -7.75 -23.62 -10.32
N ALA A 191 -8.36 -24.70 -10.82
CA ALA A 191 -7.75 -26.03 -10.79
C ALA A 191 -6.43 -26.08 -11.57
N VAL A 192 -6.34 -25.39 -12.72
CA VAL A 192 -5.10 -25.26 -13.49
C VAL A 192 -4.04 -24.44 -12.74
N VAL A 193 -4.39 -23.27 -12.21
CA VAL A 193 -3.47 -22.42 -11.42
C VAL A 193 -2.91 -23.20 -10.22
N ARG A 194 -3.76 -23.94 -9.49
CA ARG A 194 -3.32 -24.79 -8.37
C ARG A 194 -2.39 -25.92 -8.83
N ALA A 195 -2.75 -26.65 -9.88
CA ALA A 195 -1.97 -27.78 -10.36
C ALA A 195 -0.57 -27.36 -10.86
N LEU A 196 -0.46 -26.19 -11.51
CA LEU A 196 0.81 -25.60 -11.93
C LEU A 196 1.70 -25.14 -10.75
N ARG A 197 1.09 -24.90 -9.58
CA ARG A 197 1.77 -24.43 -8.36
C ARG A 197 2.12 -25.52 -7.36
N ALA A 198 1.54 -26.72 -7.51
CA ALA A 198 1.76 -27.83 -6.58
C ALA A 198 3.25 -28.16 -6.42
N ARG A 199 3.67 -28.41 -5.18
CA ARG A 199 5.02 -28.87 -4.82
C ARG A 199 4.89 -30.10 -3.89
N PRO A 200 5.35 -31.29 -4.31
CA PRO A 200 5.85 -31.63 -5.66
C PRO A 200 4.77 -31.46 -6.74
N GLY A 201 5.21 -31.06 -7.95
CA GLY A 201 4.31 -30.82 -9.09
C GLY A 201 4.09 -32.06 -9.94
N CYS A 202 3.09 -32.04 -10.83
CA CYS A 202 2.85 -33.14 -11.77
C CYS A 202 3.87 -33.11 -12.93
N PRO A 203 4.69 -34.16 -13.15
CA PRO A 203 5.67 -34.18 -14.23
C PRO A 203 5.03 -34.10 -15.62
N GLU A 204 3.91 -34.80 -15.83
CA GLU A 204 3.16 -34.75 -17.09
C GLU A 204 2.59 -33.37 -17.38
N LEU A 205 2.08 -32.66 -16.36
CA LEU A 205 1.61 -31.28 -16.54
C LEU A 205 2.76 -30.35 -16.97
N ASN A 206 3.95 -30.52 -16.40
CA ASN A 206 5.14 -29.75 -16.81
C ASN A 206 5.51 -30.05 -18.28
N SER A 207 5.43 -31.31 -18.71
CA SER A 207 5.64 -31.70 -20.12
C SER A 207 4.54 -31.15 -21.04
N VAL A 208 3.27 -31.15 -20.61
CA VAL A 208 2.15 -30.58 -21.37
C VAL A 208 2.29 -29.06 -21.50
N ALA A 209 2.81 -28.39 -20.47
CA ALA A 209 3.11 -26.96 -20.44
C ALA A 209 4.46 -26.59 -21.08
N ALA A 210 5.25 -27.54 -21.57
CA ALA A 210 6.50 -27.27 -22.25
C ALA A 210 6.26 -26.41 -23.51
N GLY A 211 7.01 -25.33 -23.66
CA GLY A 211 6.81 -24.34 -24.73
C GLY A 211 5.63 -23.39 -24.54
N TRP A 212 4.96 -23.40 -23.38
CA TRP A 212 3.98 -22.37 -23.02
C TRP A 212 4.68 -21.08 -22.57
N ASN A 213 4.31 -19.95 -23.18
CA ASN A 213 4.85 -18.62 -22.86
C ASN A 213 4.17 -17.93 -21.65
N GLY A 214 3.39 -18.67 -20.86
CA GLY A 214 2.63 -18.13 -19.72
C GLY A 214 1.33 -17.40 -20.07
N VAL A 215 1.01 -17.20 -21.36
CA VAL A 215 -0.22 -16.50 -21.79
C VAL A 215 -1.39 -17.49 -21.94
N PRO A 216 -2.52 -17.35 -21.20
CA PRO A 216 -3.63 -18.29 -21.23
C PRO A 216 -4.52 -18.11 -22.49
N SER A 217 -3.97 -18.37 -23.68
CA SER A 217 -4.74 -18.40 -24.93
C SER A 217 -5.79 -19.53 -24.92
N ALA A 218 -6.83 -19.42 -25.74
CA ALA A 218 -7.91 -20.43 -25.80
C ALA A 218 -7.39 -21.87 -26.00
N LEU A 219 -6.33 -22.05 -26.80
CA LEU A 219 -5.65 -23.34 -27.00
C LEU A 219 -4.99 -23.84 -25.71
N TRP A 220 -4.23 -22.99 -25.02
CA TRP A 220 -3.53 -23.35 -23.79
C TRP A 220 -4.50 -23.61 -22.63
N ARG A 221 -5.56 -22.79 -22.50
CA ARG A 221 -6.65 -23.00 -21.54
C ARG A 221 -7.30 -24.37 -21.73
N LYS A 222 -7.70 -24.72 -22.96
CA LYS A 222 -8.29 -26.03 -23.29
C LYS A 222 -7.33 -27.19 -23.06
N ARG A 223 -6.05 -27.03 -23.39
CA ARG A 223 -5.01 -28.08 -23.24
C ARG A 223 -4.74 -28.39 -21.76
N LEU A 224 -4.49 -27.35 -20.95
CA LEU A 224 -4.15 -27.51 -19.53
C LEU A 224 -5.37 -27.94 -18.70
N ALA A 225 -6.55 -27.39 -18.96
CA ALA A 225 -7.78 -27.82 -18.31
C ALA A 225 -8.16 -29.28 -18.61
N ARG A 226 -7.85 -29.78 -19.81
CA ARG A 226 -7.98 -31.21 -20.14
C ARG A 226 -7.04 -32.05 -19.28
N HIS A 227 -5.74 -31.77 -19.30
CA HIS A 227 -4.78 -32.53 -18.49
C HIS A 227 -5.15 -32.53 -16.99
N VAL A 228 -5.55 -31.39 -16.44
CA VAL A 228 -5.90 -31.28 -15.02
C VAL A 228 -7.14 -32.12 -14.63
N ARG A 229 -8.07 -32.32 -15.58
CA ARG A 229 -9.24 -33.18 -15.41
C ARG A 229 -8.89 -34.67 -15.53
N ASP A 230 -8.06 -35.00 -16.51
CA ASP A 230 -7.79 -36.39 -16.90
C ASP A 230 -6.65 -37.02 -16.05
N CYS A 231 -5.78 -36.21 -15.45
CA CYS A 231 -4.70 -36.67 -14.57
C CYS A 231 -5.16 -36.81 -13.10
N ALA A 232 -5.12 -38.03 -12.57
CA ALA A 232 -5.54 -38.34 -11.19
C ALA A 232 -4.79 -37.55 -10.09
N THR A 233 -3.58 -37.05 -10.35
CA THR A 233 -2.84 -36.21 -9.39
C THR A 233 -3.33 -34.75 -9.43
N CYS A 234 -3.51 -34.19 -10.63
CA CYS A 234 -4.03 -32.83 -10.80
C CYS A 234 -5.49 -32.70 -10.36
N ALA A 235 -6.33 -33.71 -10.66
CA ALA A 235 -7.73 -33.76 -10.25
C ALA A 235 -7.89 -33.74 -8.72
N ARG A 236 -7.04 -34.47 -7.98
CA ARG A 236 -7.01 -34.46 -6.51
C ARG A 236 -6.56 -33.13 -5.91
N ALA A 237 -5.69 -32.38 -6.60
CA ALA A 237 -5.36 -31.02 -6.16
C ALA A 237 -6.56 -30.07 -6.32
N GLY A 238 -7.32 -30.22 -7.42
CA GLY A 238 -8.52 -29.44 -7.70
C GLY A 238 -9.73 -29.79 -6.81
N SER A 239 -9.85 -31.03 -6.34
CA SER A 239 -11.05 -31.48 -5.59
C SER A 239 -11.26 -30.83 -4.22
N SER A 240 -10.26 -30.14 -3.68
CA SER A 240 -10.37 -29.35 -2.44
C SER A 240 -10.70 -27.87 -2.69
N LEU A 241 -10.96 -27.45 -3.93
CA LEU A 241 -11.40 -26.08 -4.25
C LEU A 241 -12.84 -25.85 -3.78
N LEU A 242 -13.05 -24.84 -2.93
CA LEU A 242 -14.41 -24.35 -2.64
C LEU A 242 -15.05 -23.77 -3.93
N PRO A 243 -16.38 -23.83 -4.09
CA PRO A 243 -17.09 -23.08 -5.14
C PRO A 243 -16.77 -21.60 -5.03
N ILE A 244 -16.64 -20.91 -6.18
CA ILE A 244 -16.27 -19.50 -6.21
C ILE A 244 -17.23 -18.64 -5.38
N ASP A 245 -18.53 -18.89 -5.44
CA ASP A 245 -19.59 -18.14 -4.76
C ASP A 245 -19.34 -18.06 -3.24
N ARG A 246 -18.89 -19.17 -2.63
CA ARG A 246 -18.57 -19.24 -1.20
C ARG A 246 -17.29 -18.50 -0.82
N LEU A 247 -16.41 -18.22 -1.77
CA LEU A 247 -15.20 -17.43 -1.53
C LEU A 247 -15.47 -15.93 -1.64
N LEU A 248 -16.51 -15.54 -2.38
CA LEU A 248 -16.88 -14.15 -2.64
C LEU A 248 -17.98 -13.62 -1.70
N ALA A 249 -18.83 -14.50 -1.16
CA ALA A 249 -19.82 -14.15 -0.15
C ALA A 249 -19.19 -13.37 1.03
N GLY A 250 -19.77 -12.22 1.36
CA GLY A 250 -19.32 -11.36 2.46
C GLY A 250 -18.15 -10.42 2.15
N LEU A 251 -17.67 -10.34 0.91
CA LEU A 251 -16.69 -9.33 0.51
C LEU A 251 -17.39 -7.99 0.22
N PRO A 252 -17.11 -6.89 0.95
CA PRO A 252 -17.74 -5.60 0.73
C PRO A 252 -17.30 -4.96 -0.60
N MET A 253 -18.03 -3.93 -1.06
CA MET A 253 -17.50 -3.02 -2.08
C MET A 253 -16.18 -2.41 -1.59
N LEU A 254 -15.22 -2.19 -2.51
CA LEU A 254 -13.99 -1.53 -2.13
C LEU A 254 -14.32 -0.06 -1.78
N PRO A 255 -13.87 0.44 -0.62
CA PRO A 255 -14.05 1.84 -0.28
C PRO A 255 -13.33 2.70 -1.31
N LEU A 256 -13.86 3.89 -1.57
CA LEU A 256 -13.16 4.90 -2.37
C LEU A 256 -11.77 5.15 -1.74
N PRO A 257 -10.74 5.46 -2.55
CA PRO A 257 -9.46 5.93 -2.01
C PRO A 257 -9.66 7.01 -0.95
N ALA A 258 -8.84 7.03 0.10
CA ALA A 258 -8.98 8.01 1.19
C ALA A 258 -8.90 9.46 0.68
N SER A 259 -8.20 9.66 -0.44
CA SER A 259 -8.12 10.89 -1.23
C SER A 259 -9.49 11.35 -1.75
N LEU A 260 -10.18 10.50 -2.52
CA LEU A 260 -11.56 10.73 -2.98
C LEU A 260 -12.53 10.84 -1.79
N SER A 261 -12.38 10.01 -0.76
CA SER A 261 -13.28 9.99 0.39
C SER A 261 -13.20 11.27 1.23
N ALA A 262 -12.01 11.85 1.37
CA ALA A 262 -11.80 13.13 2.05
C ALA A 262 -12.34 14.31 1.22
N GLN A 263 -12.27 14.22 -0.10
CA GLN A 263 -12.90 15.15 -1.04
C GLN A 263 -14.43 15.08 -0.98
N PHE A 264 -15.00 13.88 -0.78
CA PHE A 264 -16.44 13.61 -0.89
C PHE A 264 -16.98 12.83 0.33
N PRO A 265 -17.12 13.47 1.51
CA PRO A 265 -17.55 12.79 2.74
C PRO A 265 -18.93 12.14 2.65
N SER A 266 -19.84 12.70 1.84
CA SER A 266 -21.17 12.15 1.55
C SER A 266 -21.14 10.91 0.65
N ALA A 267 -20.06 10.69 -0.12
CA ALA A 267 -19.85 9.53 -0.96
C ALA A 267 -19.12 8.38 -0.23
N ALA A 268 -18.62 8.60 0.98
CA ALA A 268 -17.84 7.60 1.71
C ALA A 268 -18.71 6.38 2.09
N VAL A 269 -18.26 5.19 1.68
CA VAL A 269 -18.81 3.92 2.16
C VAL A 269 -18.27 3.69 3.57
N PRO A 270 -19.12 3.63 4.63
CA PRO A 270 -18.64 3.29 5.97
C PRO A 270 -18.04 1.87 5.96
N PRO A 271 -16.98 1.61 6.73
CA PRO A 271 -16.45 0.25 6.86
C PRO A 271 -17.57 -0.68 7.33
N ALA A 272 -17.66 -1.85 6.69
CA ALA A 272 -18.72 -2.81 7.00
C ALA A 272 -18.67 -3.16 8.49
N ALA A 273 -19.77 -2.89 9.21
CA ALA A 273 -19.95 -3.39 10.56
C ALA A 273 -19.85 -4.92 10.48
N SER A 274 -18.88 -5.50 11.18
CA SER A 274 -18.77 -6.94 11.32
C SER A 274 -19.91 -7.39 12.25
N ASP A 275 -21.06 -7.71 11.67
CA ASP A 275 -22.13 -8.46 12.34
C ASP A 275 -21.64 -9.88 12.62
N ALA A 276 -20.74 -9.99 13.61
CA ALA A 276 -20.42 -11.22 14.28
C ALA A 276 -21.68 -11.63 15.04
N VAL A 277 -22.50 -12.47 14.42
CA VAL A 277 -23.71 -13.04 15.01
C VAL A 277 -23.30 -13.95 16.18
N GLY A 278 -23.08 -13.33 17.33
CA GLY A 278 -22.88 -14.00 18.61
C GLY A 278 -24.19 -14.62 19.05
N TYR A 279 -24.25 -15.95 19.02
CA TYR A 279 -25.35 -16.71 19.59
C TYR A 279 -25.35 -16.52 21.12
N HIS A 280 -26.25 -15.69 21.62
CA HIS A 280 -26.60 -15.63 23.05
C HIS A 280 -27.90 -16.43 23.29
N PRO A 281 -27.94 -17.31 24.31
CA PRO A 281 -29.19 -17.91 24.76
C PRO A 281 -30.07 -16.84 25.45
N PRO A 282 -31.41 -17.01 25.44
CA PRO A 282 -32.32 -16.01 25.97
C PRO A 282 -32.37 -16.01 27.50
N ASP A 283 -32.28 -14.84 28.11
CA ASP A 283 -32.65 -14.59 29.52
C ASP A 283 -33.89 -13.67 29.55
N PRO A 284 -35.00 -14.03 30.24
CA PRO A 284 -36.28 -13.35 30.03
C PRO A 284 -36.63 -12.37 31.17
N THR A 285 -36.41 -11.06 30.98
CA THR A 285 -37.16 -10.02 31.73
C THR A 285 -37.30 -8.71 30.93
N ALA A 286 -38.51 -8.15 30.94
CA ALA A 286 -38.94 -6.75 30.72
C ALA A 286 -38.19 -5.83 29.71
N GLY A 287 -38.84 -4.95 28.95
CA GLY A 287 -40.25 -4.53 28.91
C GLY A 287 -40.37 -3.26 28.05
N HIS A 288 -41.56 -2.96 27.52
CA HIS A 288 -41.75 -1.86 26.57
C HIS A 288 -41.59 -0.46 27.18
N THR A 289 -41.17 0.53 26.37
CA THR A 289 -41.86 1.84 26.21
C THR A 289 -41.32 2.59 24.98
N ALA A 290 -42.07 3.60 24.51
CA ALA A 290 -41.85 4.29 23.24
C ALA A 290 -41.96 5.82 23.38
N GLY A 291 -41.53 6.56 22.34
CA GLY A 291 -41.56 8.04 22.26
C GLY A 291 -40.22 8.69 22.65
N THR A 292 -39.85 9.89 22.18
CA THR A 292 -40.54 10.83 21.25
C THR A 292 -39.51 11.80 20.64
N THR A 293 -39.85 12.46 19.53
CA THR A 293 -38.96 13.36 18.75
C THR A 293 -39.10 14.86 19.16
N PRO A 294 -38.42 15.85 18.52
CA PRO A 294 -37.43 16.76 19.12
C PRO A 294 -37.97 18.20 19.39
N PRO A 295 -37.12 19.24 19.61
CA PRO A 295 -36.66 20.05 18.46
C PRO A 295 -35.30 20.80 18.57
N GLY A 296 -34.78 21.23 17.41
CA GLY A 296 -34.18 22.57 17.25
C GLY A 296 -32.66 22.70 17.07
N GLY A 297 -32.24 23.41 16.01
CA GLY A 297 -30.92 24.07 15.93
C GLY A 297 -30.05 23.73 14.71
N VAL A 298 -30.27 24.39 13.57
CA VAL A 298 -29.33 24.45 12.44
C VAL A 298 -28.63 25.82 12.43
N PRO A 299 -27.29 25.88 12.39
CA PRO A 299 -26.56 27.05 11.93
C PRO A 299 -26.13 26.85 10.47
N THR A 300 -26.64 27.69 9.58
CA THR A 300 -26.11 27.83 8.22
C THR A 300 -24.81 28.64 8.24
N THR A 301 -23.73 28.09 7.71
CA THR A 301 -22.55 28.88 7.28
C THR A 301 -22.30 28.65 5.80
N THR A 302 -22.50 29.71 5.03
CA THR A 302 -22.05 29.80 3.64
C THR A 302 -20.56 30.10 3.64
N ASP A 303 -19.77 29.23 3.03
CA ASP A 303 -18.38 29.53 2.67
C ASP A 303 -18.04 28.87 1.34
N GLY A 304 -17.21 29.53 0.54
CA GLY A 304 -17.10 29.34 -0.92
C GLY A 304 -16.35 28.09 -1.38
N GLY A 305 -16.86 26.89 -1.06
CA GLY A 305 -16.36 25.63 -1.63
C GLY A 305 -16.73 25.47 -3.11
N VAL A 306 -15.77 25.06 -3.94
CA VAL A 306 -16.02 24.64 -5.33
C VAL A 306 -16.90 23.39 -5.33
N GLY A 307 -18.02 23.40 -6.06
CA GLY A 307 -18.97 22.28 -6.09
C GLY A 307 -18.36 21.01 -6.71
N LEU A 308 -18.85 19.83 -6.31
CA LEU A 308 -18.42 18.54 -6.88
C LEU A 308 -18.61 18.52 -8.41
N VAL A 309 -19.70 19.10 -8.91
CA VAL A 309 -19.95 19.26 -10.35
C VAL A 309 -18.86 20.10 -11.03
N ASP A 310 -18.49 21.25 -10.48
CA ASP A 310 -17.39 22.07 -11.01
C ASP A 310 -16.05 21.34 -10.99
N LEU A 311 -15.78 20.59 -9.91
CA LEU A 311 -14.57 19.79 -9.77
C LEU A 311 -14.47 18.68 -10.84
N VAL A 312 -15.59 18.04 -11.16
CA VAL A 312 -15.68 16.99 -12.19
C VAL A 312 -15.62 17.56 -13.61
N VAL A 313 -16.30 18.69 -13.87
CA VAL A 313 -16.46 19.30 -15.20
C VAL A 313 -15.29 20.20 -15.60
N ASN A 314 -14.75 21.00 -14.66
CA ASN A 314 -13.72 22.00 -14.91
C ASN A 314 -12.35 21.63 -14.32
N GLY A 315 -12.25 20.55 -13.56
CA GLY A 315 -10.98 20.04 -13.04
C GLY A 315 -10.04 19.52 -14.13
N PRO A 316 -8.70 19.68 -13.99
CA PRO A 316 -7.75 19.04 -14.89
C PRO A 316 -7.96 17.53 -14.96
N ARG A 317 -7.63 16.90 -16.10
CA ARG A 317 -7.63 15.43 -16.21
C ARG A 317 -6.69 14.84 -15.18
N GLY A 318 -7.12 13.76 -14.53
CA GLY A 318 -6.44 13.23 -13.36
C GLY A 318 -6.54 14.10 -12.10
N LEU A 319 -7.49 15.04 -11.93
CA LEU A 319 -7.65 15.74 -10.65
C LEU A 319 -7.98 14.77 -9.49
N LEU A 320 -8.62 13.63 -9.79
CA LEU A 320 -8.78 12.50 -8.85
C LEU A 320 -7.42 11.92 -8.36
N THR A 321 -6.37 12.01 -9.18
CA THR A 321 -4.98 11.63 -8.79
C THR A 321 -4.32 12.67 -7.87
N SER A 322 -4.82 13.91 -7.84
CA SER A 322 -4.13 15.04 -7.18
C SER A 322 -4.28 15.12 -5.65
N ILE A 323 -5.10 14.26 -5.03
CA ILE A 323 -5.03 13.99 -3.58
C ILE A 323 -4.19 12.73 -3.28
N GLY A 324 -3.18 12.45 -4.12
CA GLY A 324 -2.07 11.56 -3.76
C GLY A 324 -1.11 12.16 -2.72
N ALA A 325 -1.17 13.48 -2.44
CA ALA A 325 -0.09 14.21 -1.76
C ALA A 325 -0.47 15.03 -0.51
N GLY A 326 -1.71 14.95 0.01
CA GLY A 326 -2.13 15.83 1.11
C GLY A 326 -3.31 15.34 1.96
N VAL A 327 -3.05 14.51 2.98
CA VAL A 327 -3.97 14.31 4.13
C VAL A 327 -3.19 14.27 5.45
N ALA A 328 -2.76 15.45 5.89
CA ALA A 328 -2.39 15.74 7.27
C ALA A 328 -3.34 16.81 7.83
N ALA A 329 -3.97 16.50 8.96
CA ALA A 329 -4.80 17.38 9.81
C ALA A 329 -5.96 18.17 9.16
N VAL A 330 -7.20 17.68 9.36
CA VAL A 330 -8.24 18.38 10.15
C VAL A 330 -9.19 17.32 10.77
N VAL A 331 -9.21 17.19 12.10
CA VAL A 331 -10.39 16.72 12.85
C VAL A 331 -10.49 17.55 14.13
N LEU A 332 -11.64 18.20 14.31
CA LEU A 332 -11.97 19.02 15.47
C LEU A 332 -12.39 18.14 16.66
N ALA A 333 -12.27 18.66 17.89
CA ALA A 333 -12.48 17.89 19.10
C ALA A 333 -13.94 17.44 19.34
N VAL A 334 -14.10 16.22 19.87
CA VAL A 334 -15.24 15.84 20.72
C VAL A 334 -14.69 15.11 21.95
N THR A 335 -14.92 15.67 23.12
CA THR A 335 -14.54 15.07 24.42
C THR A 335 -15.64 14.16 24.93
N THR A 336 -15.33 12.90 25.23
CA THR A 336 -16.17 12.02 26.04
C THR A 336 -15.42 11.54 27.28
N THR A 337 -15.74 12.16 28.41
CA THR A 337 -15.30 11.72 29.74
C THR A 337 -15.95 10.39 30.10
N VAL A 338 -15.15 9.34 30.29
CA VAL A 338 -15.60 8.08 30.90
C VAL A 338 -15.05 8.01 32.32
N VAL A 339 -15.95 8.20 33.29
CA VAL A 339 -15.66 7.93 34.71
C VAL A 339 -15.78 6.43 34.94
N VAL A 340 -14.70 5.79 35.37
CA VAL A 340 -14.72 4.36 35.77
C VAL A 340 -14.55 4.26 37.28
N THR A 341 -15.63 3.91 37.97
CA THR A 341 -15.64 3.58 39.39
C THR A 341 -15.00 2.21 39.63
N ARG A 342 -14.15 2.09 40.66
CA ARG A 342 -13.58 0.82 41.13
C ARG A 342 -14.40 0.28 42.32
N PRO A 343 -14.52 -1.05 42.50
CA PRO A 343 -14.93 -1.65 43.77
C PRO A 343 -13.76 -1.79 44.75
N ASP A 344 -14.04 -1.63 46.05
CA ASP A 344 -13.13 -1.87 47.20
C ASP A 344 -13.11 -3.35 47.64
N GLU A 345 -12.00 -3.81 48.25
CA GLU A 345 -11.90 -4.49 49.58
C GLU A 345 -10.44 -4.95 49.89
N PRO A 346 -10.05 -5.33 51.13
CA PRO A 346 -9.82 -4.46 52.29
C PRO A 346 -8.37 -4.57 52.88
N PRO A 347 -7.97 -3.75 53.89
CA PRO A 347 -6.58 -3.66 54.36
C PRO A 347 -6.30 -4.18 55.80
N ALA A 348 -5.06 -4.63 56.07
CA ALA A 348 -4.42 -4.71 57.40
C ALA A 348 -2.93 -5.14 57.27
N PRO A 349 -2.06 -4.97 58.30
CA PRO A 349 -1.85 -3.80 59.18
C PRO A 349 -0.34 -3.36 59.23
N PRO A 350 0.02 -2.25 59.91
CA PRO A 350 1.40 -1.72 59.92
C PRO A 350 2.24 -2.08 61.16
N VAL A 351 3.57 -2.13 61.02
CA VAL A 351 4.54 -2.13 62.15
C VAL A 351 5.73 -1.20 61.80
N ALA A 352 6.33 -0.59 62.82
CA ALA A 352 7.13 0.63 62.70
C ALA A 352 8.66 0.48 62.87
N ALA A 353 9.36 1.53 62.44
CA ALA A 353 10.62 2.09 62.96
C ALA A 353 11.89 1.24 63.08
N LEU A 354 13.02 1.79 62.60
CA LEU A 354 14.12 2.30 63.44
C LEU A 354 15.23 3.00 62.60
N ALA A 355 15.82 4.05 63.14
CA ALA A 355 17.11 4.63 62.74
C ALA A 355 18.18 4.28 63.81
N PRO A 356 19.51 4.39 63.61
CA PRO A 356 20.26 5.65 63.39
C PRO A 356 21.24 5.52 62.18
N THR A 357 22.37 6.25 61.95
CA THR A 357 23.21 7.18 62.75
C THR A 357 23.96 8.17 61.82
N ALA A 358 24.65 9.17 62.38
CA ALA A 358 25.53 10.13 61.69
C ALA A 358 26.92 9.53 61.32
N THR A 359 27.84 10.21 60.60
CA THR A 359 28.74 11.23 61.22
C THR A 359 29.61 12.02 60.20
N ALA A 360 29.78 13.32 60.49
CA ALA A 360 30.87 14.27 60.14
C ALA A 360 31.15 14.77 58.70
N THR A 361 31.08 16.10 58.58
CA THR A 361 31.88 16.98 57.69
C THR A 361 33.09 17.52 58.48
N PRO A 362 34.18 17.94 57.82
CA PRO A 362 34.50 19.39 57.75
C PRO A 362 35.11 19.78 56.37
N GLY A 363 35.25 21.03 55.94
CA GLY A 363 34.87 22.34 56.47
C GLY A 363 35.30 23.42 55.45
N ALA A 364 34.66 24.59 55.42
CA ALA A 364 35.02 25.68 54.50
C ALA A 364 36.20 26.53 55.03
N PRO A 365 36.79 27.42 54.21
CA PRO A 365 36.47 28.84 54.42
C PRO A 365 36.30 29.71 53.15
N SER A 366 35.95 30.97 53.40
CA SER A 366 35.25 31.95 52.56
C SER A 366 36.11 32.92 51.71
N SER A 367 35.49 33.41 50.62
CA SER A 367 35.50 34.78 50.03
C SER A 367 36.76 35.49 49.48
N ALA A 368 36.72 35.85 48.18
CA ALA A 368 37.13 37.16 47.60
C ALA A 368 36.63 37.30 46.12
N PRO A 369 36.53 38.51 45.52
CA PRO A 369 35.62 38.82 44.39
C PRO A 369 36.27 38.80 42.96
N PRO A 370 35.53 39.06 41.84
CA PRO A 370 35.82 38.45 40.54
C PRO A 370 36.83 39.18 39.66
N SER A 371 37.45 38.45 38.73
CA SER A 371 38.23 39.01 37.61
C SER A 371 37.60 38.63 36.28
N VAL A 372 37.14 39.64 35.53
CA VAL A 372 36.52 39.46 34.21
C VAL A 372 37.60 39.18 33.17
N ARG A 373 37.58 37.98 32.57
CA ARG A 373 38.25 37.71 31.29
C ARG A 373 37.20 37.37 30.23
N PRO A 374 37.31 37.91 29.00
CA PRO A 374 36.36 37.63 27.94
C PRO A 374 36.53 36.18 27.48
N THR A 375 35.57 35.32 27.82
CA THR A 375 35.48 33.99 27.22
C THR A 375 35.08 34.15 25.76
N VAL A 376 36.09 34.07 24.89
CA VAL A 376 35.91 33.89 23.45
C VAL A 376 34.90 32.76 23.25
N ARG A 377 33.77 33.09 22.60
CA ARG A 377 32.71 32.13 22.27
C ARG A 377 33.34 31.05 21.40
N ALA A 378 33.66 29.91 22.02
CA ALA A 378 34.23 28.77 21.32
C ALA A 378 33.30 28.41 20.17
N LEU A 379 33.84 28.41 18.95
CA LEU A 379 33.16 27.85 17.79
C LEU A 379 32.79 26.42 18.15
N ALA A 380 31.49 26.12 18.11
CA ALA A 380 30.99 24.81 18.50
C ALA A 380 31.74 23.74 17.71
N ALA A 381 32.26 22.73 18.41
CA ALA A 381 32.93 21.61 17.77
C ALA A 381 32.02 21.01 16.68
N PRO A 382 32.56 20.62 15.51
CA PRO A 382 31.74 20.09 14.43
C PRO A 382 30.92 18.90 14.94
N PRO A 383 29.66 18.74 14.49
CA PRO A 383 28.79 17.67 14.98
C PRO A 383 29.45 16.32 14.72
N ALA A 384 29.84 15.63 15.79
CA ALA A 384 30.54 14.36 15.69
C ALA A 384 29.61 13.28 15.15
N VAL A 385 29.87 12.82 13.93
CA VAL A 385 29.30 11.58 13.39
C VAL A 385 29.68 10.43 14.33
N SER A 386 28.72 9.62 14.76
CA SER A 386 29.03 8.56 15.75
C SER A 386 29.74 7.37 15.10
N SER A 387 29.46 7.10 13.82
CA SER A 387 30.09 6.04 13.04
C SER A 387 29.82 6.21 11.53
N PRO A 388 30.78 5.86 10.66
CA PRO A 388 30.58 5.87 9.21
C PRO A 388 29.63 4.76 8.71
N ARG A 389 29.30 3.77 9.57
CA ARG A 389 28.30 2.74 9.24
C ARG A 389 26.86 3.25 9.40
N LYS A 390 26.63 4.12 10.39
CA LYS A 390 25.32 4.61 10.80
C LYS A 390 24.78 5.65 9.82
N GLY A 391 23.65 5.37 9.19
CA GLY A 391 22.95 6.29 8.29
C GLY A 391 21.46 6.36 8.54
N VAL A 392 20.76 7.11 7.69
CA VAL A 392 19.31 7.35 7.81
C VAL A 392 18.71 7.72 6.45
N GLY A 393 17.48 7.27 6.18
CA GLY A 393 16.69 7.75 5.03
C GLY A 393 16.05 9.11 5.35
N VAL A 394 16.13 10.07 4.43
CA VAL A 394 15.66 11.45 4.65
C VAL A 394 14.73 11.89 3.52
N TRP A 395 13.50 12.29 3.89
CA TRP A 395 12.61 13.07 3.03
C TRP A 395 12.47 14.50 3.57
N ASP A 396 11.87 15.38 2.77
CA ASP A 396 11.80 16.81 3.08
C ASP A 396 10.84 17.10 4.25
N PHE A 397 11.28 17.97 5.16
CA PHE A 397 10.49 18.51 6.27
C PHE A 397 11.20 19.71 6.91
N THR A 398 10.43 20.56 7.60
CA THR A 398 10.92 21.75 8.30
C THR A 398 11.98 21.40 9.34
N GLY A 399 13.24 21.74 9.03
CA GLY A 399 14.39 21.51 9.89
C GLY A 399 15.25 20.29 9.55
N ALA A 400 15.02 19.62 8.40
CA ALA A 400 15.76 18.43 7.96
C ALA A 400 17.29 18.55 8.10
N SER A 401 17.88 19.68 7.70
CA SER A 401 19.33 19.94 7.84
C SER A 401 19.81 19.88 9.30
N GLN A 402 19.05 20.45 10.22
CA GLN A 402 19.39 20.49 11.65
C GLN A 402 19.12 19.13 12.31
N ALA A 403 18.04 18.44 11.95
CA ALA A 403 17.77 17.08 12.40
C ALA A 403 18.85 16.10 11.93
N LEU A 404 19.31 16.21 10.68
CA LEU A 404 20.37 15.37 10.15
C LEU A 404 21.68 15.56 10.92
N ALA A 405 22.08 16.81 11.18
CA ALA A 405 23.22 17.13 12.04
C ALA A 405 23.04 16.55 13.46
N ASN A 406 21.86 16.72 14.05
CA ASN A 406 21.54 16.27 15.40
C ASN A 406 21.46 14.73 15.51
N SER A 407 21.15 14.00 14.43
CA SER A 407 21.07 12.53 14.39
C SER A 407 22.43 11.83 14.60
N LYS A 408 23.54 12.54 14.32
CA LYS A 408 24.92 12.02 14.28
C LYS A 408 25.12 10.88 13.27
N ALA A 409 24.27 10.76 12.24
CA ALA A 409 24.48 9.84 11.12
C ALA A 409 25.76 10.22 10.35
N GLY A 410 26.55 9.23 9.93
CA GLY A 410 27.72 9.43 9.07
C GLY A 410 27.37 9.47 7.57
N TRP A 411 26.18 9.02 7.18
CA TRP A 411 25.69 9.10 5.80
C TRP A 411 24.16 9.14 5.72
N TYR A 412 23.61 9.53 4.57
CA TYR A 412 22.17 9.54 4.33
C TYR A 412 21.85 9.38 2.83
N TYR A 413 20.59 9.08 2.53
CA TYR A 413 20.05 9.05 1.16
C TYR A 413 18.60 9.56 1.14
N THR A 414 18.07 9.83 -0.06
CA THR A 414 16.79 10.54 -0.28
C THR A 414 15.92 9.87 -1.35
N TRP A 415 16.12 8.58 -1.62
CA TRP A 415 15.48 7.82 -2.72
C TRP A 415 15.64 8.43 -4.12
N GLY A 416 16.64 9.29 -4.33
CA GLY A 416 16.90 9.91 -5.63
C GLY A 416 18.34 10.41 -5.78
N THR A 417 18.60 11.11 -6.88
CA THR A 417 19.94 11.64 -7.24
C THR A 417 20.25 13.00 -6.62
N GLN A 418 19.34 13.56 -5.81
CA GLN A 418 19.41 14.93 -5.27
C GLN A 418 18.90 14.99 -3.82
N HIS A 419 19.39 15.97 -3.06
CA HIS A 419 19.01 16.25 -1.67
C HIS A 419 18.63 17.74 -1.48
N ARG A 420 17.71 18.25 -2.32
CA ARG A 420 17.28 19.67 -2.28
C ARG A 420 16.78 20.04 -0.87
N GLY A 421 17.09 21.25 -0.42
CA GLY A 421 16.73 21.74 0.92
C GLY A 421 17.58 21.21 2.08
N ILE A 422 18.40 20.17 1.86
CA ILE A 422 19.24 19.55 2.90
C ILE A 422 20.68 20.07 2.79
N THR A 423 21.14 20.77 3.82
CA THR A 423 22.56 21.13 3.99
C THR A 423 23.28 19.96 4.64
N THR A 424 24.15 19.28 3.89
CA THR A 424 24.96 18.16 4.38
C THR A 424 25.90 18.60 5.51
N PRO A 425 25.81 18.03 6.72
CA PRO A 425 26.72 18.37 7.80
C PRO A 425 28.16 17.92 7.50
N ARG A 426 29.16 18.65 8.01
CA ARG A 426 30.58 18.34 7.77
C ARG A 426 30.92 16.92 8.23
N GLY A 427 31.47 16.11 7.32
CA GLY A 427 31.83 14.70 7.57
C GLY A 427 30.70 13.69 7.33
N VAL A 428 29.50 14.15 6.95
CA VAL A 428 28.38 13.30 6.53
C VAL A 428 28.42 13.10 5.01
N THR A 429 28.16 11.88 4.54
CA THR A 429 28.13 11.56 3.11
C THR A 429 26.70 11.41 2.59
N PHE A 430 26.31 12.17 1.56
CA PHE A 430 25.11 11.83 0.78
C PHE A 430 25.40 10.65 -0.14
N VAL A 431 24.46 9.70 -0.25
CA VAL A 431 24.52 8.61 -1.22
C VAL A 431 23.32 8.72 -2.17
N PRO A 432 23.55 8.92 -3.48
CA PRO A 432 22.47 8.98 -4.47
C PRO A 432 21.85 7.60 -4.72
N MET A 433 20.61 7.61 -5.19
CA MET A 433 19.89 6.43 -5.66
C MET A 433 19.33 6.65 -7.07
N ILE A 434 19.44 5.62 -7.92
CA ILE A 434 18.65 5.50 -9.16
C ILE A 434 17.48 4.58 -8.82
N ARG A 435 16.32 5.18 -8.50
CA ARG A 435 15.21 4.49 -7.82
C ARG A 435 14.48 3.48 -8.72
N SER A 436 14.21 3.84 -9.96
CA SER A 436 13.50 2.99 -10.94
C SER A 436 14.14 3.07 -12.33
N ALA A 437 13.58 2.32 -13.30
CA ALA A 437 13.97 2.38 -14.71
C ALA A 437 13.90 3.80 -15.29
N GLU A 438 12.91 4.60 -14.86
CA GLU A 438 12.68 5.98 -15.30
C GLU A 438 13.85 6.91 -14.94
N ASN A 439 14.60 6.59 -13.88
CA ASN A 439 15.75 7.38 -13.45
C ASN A 439 17.05 6.98 -14.15
N VAL A 440 17.05 6.01 -15.07
CA VAL A 440 18.25 5.62 -15.84
C VAL A 440 18.47 6.57 -17.03
N THR A 441 18.51 7.88 -16.72
CA THR A 441 18.78 8.97 -17.66
C THR A 441 20.23 9.44 -17.54
N ASP A 442 20.82 9.94 -18.62
CA ASP A 442 22.21 10.46 -18.59
C ASP A 442 22.37 11.59 -17.57
N ALA A 443 21.33 12.41 -17.42
CA ALA A 443 21.30 13.50 -16.45
C ALA A 443 21.30 13.00 -14.99
N ASP A 444 20.56 11.93 -14.68
CA ASP A 444 20.56 11.32 -13.36
C ASP A 444 21.83 10.52 -13.06
N LEU A 445 22.36 9.80 -14.04
CA LEU A 445 23.62 9.07 -13.91
C LEU A 445 24.80 10.03 -13.69
N ALA A 446 24.84 11.16 -14.41
CA ALA A 446 25.82 12.22 -14.20
C ALA A 446 25.68 12.87 -12.82
N ARG A 447 24.45 13.17 -12.37
CA ARG A 447 24.19 13.68 -11.01
C ARG A 447 24.63 12.68 -9.93
N ALA A 448 24.30 11.40 -10.08
CA ALA A 448 24.71 10.38 -9.14
C ALA A 448 26.24 10.29 -9.04
N LYS A 449 26.94 10.24 -10.18
CA LYS A 449 28.41 10.23 -10.23
C LYS A 449 29.04 11.44 -9.52
N ALA A 450 28.45 12.62 -9.67
CA ALA A 450 28.94 13.85 -9.03
C ALA A 450 28.75 13.87 -7.50
N ASN A 451 27.78 13.13 -6.96
CA ASN A 451 27.49 13.10 -5.52
C ASN A 451 28.41 12.18 -4.71
N GLY A 452 29.13 11.23 -5.35
CA GLY A 452 30.12 10.42 -4.67
C GLY A 452 30.39 9.04 -5.29
N PRO A 453 31.29 8.26 -4.68
CA PRO A 453 31.77 6.99 -5.24
C PRO A 453 30.82 5.80 -5.00
N TYR A 454 29.64 6.02 -4.42
CA TYR A 454 28.65 4.99 -4.12
C TYR A 454 27.33 5.32 -4.81
N LEU A 455 26.65 4.31 -5.34
CA LEU A 455 25.33 4.44 -5.93
C LEU A 455 24.43 3.30 -5.44
N LEU A 456 23.30 3.67 -4.83
CA LEU A 456 22.19 2.74 -4.59
C LEU A 456 21.39 2.59 -5.89
N THR A 457 20.94 1.38 -6.21
CA THR A 457 20.17 1.13 -7.44
C THR A 457 18.70 0.88 -7.09
N PHE A 458 17.98 0.10 -7.89
CA PHE A 458 16.52 0.13 -7.90
C PHE A 458 15.89 -0.23 -6.55
N ASN A 459 14.88 0.54 -6.14
CA ASN A 459 14.26 0.46 -4.82
C ASN A 459 13.01 -0.43 -4.84
N GLU A 460 13.05 -1.54 -4.13
CA GLU A 460 11.96 -2.53 -4.03
C GLU A 460 11.38 -2.87 -5.41
N PRO A 461 12.20 -3.33 -6.37
CA PRO A 461 11.73 -3.69 -7.71
C PRO A 461 10.79 -4.90 -7.72
N ASP A 462 10.74 -5.64 -6.61
CA ASP A 462 9.79 -6.71 -6.31
C ASP A 462 8.42 -6.21 -5.79
N ILE A 463 8.25 -4.90 -5.56
CA ILE A 463 6.98 -4.25 -5.20
C ILE A 463 6.41 -3.43 -6.38
N PRO A 464 5.15 -3.65 -6.79
CA PRO A 464 4.49 -2.88 -7.87
C PRO A 464 4.36 -1.38 -7.60
N GLU A 465 4.17 -0.97 -6.35
CA GLU A 465 4.04 0.42 -5.91
C GLU A 465 5.39 1.16 -5.77
N GLN A 466 6.51 0.51 -6.11
CA GLN A 466 7.87 1.04 -5.95
C GLN A 466 8.59 1.11 -7.30
N ALA A 467 9.72 0.44 -7.49
CA ALA A 467 10.41 0.47 -8.79
C ALA A 467 9.73 -0.40 -9.85
N ASN A 468 9.00 -1.45 -9.45
CA ASN A 468 8.25 -2.37 -10.32
C ASN A 468 9.02 -2.83 -11.56
N MET A 469 10.06 -3.65 -11.35
CA MET A 469 10.94 -4.11 -12.43
C MET A 469 11.11 -5.62 -12.35
N THR A 470 11.15 -6.31 -13.49
CA THR A 470 11.67 -7.68 -13.52
C THR A 470 13.18 -7.69 -13.29
N PRO A 471 13.77 -8.80 -12.79
CA PRO A 471 15.22 -8.96 -12.73
C PRO A 471 15.89 -8.74 -14.09
N GLN A 472 15.23 -9.15 -15.18
CA GLN A 472 15.73 -9.00 -16.55
C GLN A 472 15.82 -7.52 -16.96
N GLN A 473 14.80 -6.71 -16.72
CA GLN A 473 14.86 -5.25 -16.98
C GLN A 473 15.97 -4.56 -16.17
N ALA A 474 16.15 -4.96 -14.90
CA ALA A 474 17.23 -4.43 -14.07
C ALA A 474 18.63 -4.80 -14.61
N LEU A 475 18.78 -6.00 -15.20
CA LEU A 475 20.00 -6.46 -15.85
C LEU A 475 20.26 -5.75 -17.17
N ASP A 476 19.24 -5.49 -17.98
CA ASP A 476 19.39 -4.79 -19.27
C ASP A 476 19.78 -3.31 -19.10
N LEU A 477 19.36 -2.69 -17.99
CA LEU A 477 19.76 -1.33 -17.62
C LEU A 477 21.10 -1.25 -16.87
N TRP A 478 21.63 -2.40 -16.40
CA TRP A 478 22.83 -2.45 -15.55
C TRP A 478 24.12 -1.88 -16.19
N PRO A 479 24.39 -2.05 -17.51
CA PRO A 479 25.58 -1.46 -18.14
C PRO A 479 25.65 0.07 -18.00
N LYS A 480 24.51 0.77 -18.07
CA LYS A 480 24.44 2.23 -17.87
C LYS A 480 24.82 2.62 -16.44
N LEU A 481 24.41 1.83 -15.45
CA LEU A 481 24.80 2.01 -14.05
C LEU A 481 26.29 1.73 -13.85
N GLN A 482 26.84 0.67 -14.45
CA GLN A 482 28.28 0.37 -14.38
C GLN A 482 29.15 1.47 -15.00
N ALA A 483 28.71 2.08 -16.10
CA ALA A 483 29.41 3.16 -16.80
C ALA A 483 29.61 4.44 -15.96
N THR A 484 28.86 4.62 -14.88
CA THR A 484 29.11 5.71 -13.91
C THR A 484 30.50 5.64 -13.29
N GLY A 485 31.04 4.43 -13.12
CA GLY A 485 32.26 4.16 -12.34
C GLY A 485 32.04 4.08 -10.83
N SER A 486 30.82 4.36 -10.33
CA SER A 486 30.49 4.25 -8.91
C SER A 486 30.46 2.80 -8.44
N LYS A 487 30.71 2.57 -7.14
CA LYS A 487 30.45 1.29 -6.45
C LYS A 487 28.94 1.08 -6.37
N LEU A 488 28.47 0.00 -6.98
CA LEU A 488 27.05 -0.29 -7.13
C LEU A 488 26.59 -1.21 -6.01
N GLY A 489 25.59 -0.74 -5.26
CA GLY A 489 24.73 -1.64 -4.50
C GLY A 489 23.80 -2.38 -5.46
N SER A 490 23.47 -3.64 -5.14
CA SER A 490 22.36 -4.33 -5.79
C SER A 490 21.07 -3.50 -5.73
N PRO A 491 20.04 -3.87 -6.49
CA PRO A 491 18.68 -3.44 -6.21
C PRO A 491 18.28 -3.89 -4.80
N ALA A 492 17.56 -3.05 -4.08
CA ALA A 492 17.17 -3.28 -2.70
C ALA A 492 15.80 -3.96 -2.69
N VAL A 493 15.75 -5.29 -2.55
CA VAL A 493 14.47 -6.02 -2.50
C VAL A 493 13.77 -5.85 -1.15
N ALA A 494 12.44 -5.80 -1.19
CA ALA A 494 11.61 -5.67 0.01
C ALA A 494 11.60 -6.94 0.85
N TRP A 495 11.67 -8.12 0.22
CA TRP A 495 11.69 -9.41 0.92
C TRP A 495 12.44 -10.50 0.15
N GLY A 496 12.68 -11.64 0.82
CA GLY A 496 13.15 -12.87 0.17
C GLY A 496 14.55 -12.76 -0.46
N GLY A 497 15.40 -11.83 -0.02
CA GLY A 497 16.72 -11.61 -0.61
C GLY A 497 17.63 -12.85 -0.60
N ALA A 498 17.45 -13.79 0.35
CA ALA A 498 18.21 -15.03 0.43
C ALA A 498 17.53 -16.24 -0.28
N ASP A 499 16.30 -16.07 -0.77
CA ASP A 499 15.47 -17.18 -1.23
C ASP A 499 15.85 -17.61 -2.67
N PRO A 500 16.14 -18.90 -2.92
CA PRO A 500 16.42 -19.39 -4.26
C PRO A 500 15.30 -19.11 -5.26
N GLY A 501 15.66 -18.63 -6.45
CA GLY A 501 14.73 -18.31 -7.53
C GLY A 501 13.84 -17.09 -7.28
N ARG A 502 14.05 -16.30 -6.21
CA ARG A 502 13.39 -15.00 -6.02
C ARG A 502 14.12 -13.87 -6.75
N TRP A 503 13.59 -12.66 -6.63
CA TRP A 503 14.00 -11.49 -7.40
C TRP A 503 15.52 -11.23 -7.34
N LEU A 504 16.07 -11.09 -6.12
CA LEU A 504 17.50 -10.82 -5.94
C LEU A 504 18.36 -11.99 -6.42
N ASP A 505 17.91 -13.23 -6.26
CA ASP A 505 18.65 -14.41 -6.69
C ASP A 505 18.75 -14.51 -8.23
N GLN A 506 17.63 -14.27 -8.93
CA GLN A 506 17.60 -14.18 -10.38
C GLN A 506 18.47 -13.03 -10.90
N PHE A 507 18.41 -11.86 -10.24
CA PHE A 507 19.25 -10.72 -10.59
C PHE A 507 20.74 -11.03 -10.39
N MET A 508 21.14 -11.54 -9.22
CA MET A 508 22.54 -11.83 -8.90
C MET A 508 23.11 -12.92 -9.81
N SER A 509 22.37 -14.00 -10.05
CA SER A 509 22.76 -15.07 -10.98
C SER A 509 22.88 -14.55 -12.42
N GLY A 510 21.94 -13.71 -12.85
CA GLY A 510 21.93 -13.10 -14.17
C GLY A 510 23.00 -12.02 -14.37
N ALA A 511 23.48 -11.40 -13.28
CA ALA A 511 24.59 -10.46 -13.28
C ALA A 511 25.93 -11.20 -13.37
N GLU A 512 26.10 -12.26 -12.58
CA GLU A 512 27.28 -13.15 -12.63
C GLU A 512 27.45 -13.77 -14.02
N ALA A 513 26.38 -14.33 -14.60
CA ALA A 513 26.39 -14.91 -15.94
C ALA A 513 26.73 -13.91 -17.06
N ARG A 514 26.58 -12.60 -16.81
CA ARG A 514 26.94 -11.52 -17.75
C ARG A 514 28.27 -10.84 -17.43
N GLY A 515 28.99 -11.28 -16.39
CA GLY A 515 30.22 -10.64 -15.92
C GLY A 515 30.01 -9.24 -15.33
N TYR A 516 28.79 -8.93 -14.88
CA TYR A 516 28.43 -7.62 -14.35
C TYR A 516 28.94 -7.40 -12.92
N ARG A 517 29.39 -6.16 -12.65
CA ARG A 517 29.87 -5.75 -11.33
C ARG A 517 28.69 -5.40 -10.41
N VAL A 518 28.64 -6.06 -9.25
CA VAL A 518 27.83 -5.71 -8.08
C VAL A 518 28.75 -5.73 -6.87
N ASP A 519 28.98 -4.57 -6.24
CA ASP A 519 30.03 -4.41 -5.21
C ASP A 519 29.53 -4.75 -3.80
N PHE A 520 28.25 -4.50 -3.51
CA PHE A 520 27.60 -4.81 -2.24
C PHE A 520 26.12 -5.12 -2.45
N ILE A 521 25.50 -5.81 -1.49
CA ILE A 521 24.05 -6.10 -1.50
C ILE A 521 23.33 -5.09 -0.63
N THR A 522 22.23 -4.53 -1.12
CA THR A 522 21.31 -3.66 -0.39
C THR A 522 20.10 -4.47 0.07
N LEU A 523 19.63 -4.22 1.29
CA LEU A 523 18.50 -4.94 1.88
C LEU A 523 17.57 -4.00 2.62
N HIS A 524 16.27 -4.24 2.49
CA HIS A 524 15.24 -3.70 3.38
C HIS A 524 14.77 -4.79 4.35
N TRP A 525 14.34 -4.39 5.56
CA TRP A 525 13.72 -5.30 6.52
C TRP A 525 12.76 -4.57 7.46
N PHE A 526 11.50 -4.99 7.46
CA PHE A 526 10.47 -4.45 8.36
C PHE A 526 9.93 -5.55 9.29
N GLY A 527 10.15 -5.36 10.58
CA GLY A 527 9.84 -6.36 11.61
C GLY A 527 8.36 -6.37 12.00
N ALA A 528 7.68 -7.47 11.70
CA ALA A 528 6.32 -7.73 12.17
C ALA A 528 6.27 -8.21 13.64
N GLU A 529 7.37 -8.72 14.19
CA GLU A 529 7.50 -9.07 15.60
C GLU A 529 7.97 -7.85 16.40
N PHE A 530 7.30 -7.53 17.51
CA PHE A 530 7.59 -6.35 18.34
C PHE A 530 8.33 -6.69 19.65
N ALA A 531 8.49 -7.97 19.98
CA ALA A 531 9.39 -8.42 21.02
C ALA A 531 10.86 -8.22 20.56
N THR A 532 11.54 -7.21 21.11
CA THR A 532 12.90 -6.77 20.71
C THR A 532 13.88 -7.90 20.45
N GLN A 533 13.99 -8.89 21.35
CA GLN A 533 14.93 -9.99 21.17
C GLN A 533 14.59 -10.90 19.98
N ALA A 534 13.30 -11.13 19.71
CA ALA A 534 12.87 -11.96 18.59
C ALA A 534 13.06 -11.23 17.26
N ALA A 535 12.71 -9.93 17.20
CA ALA A 535 12.96 -9.07 16.05
C ALA A 535 14.46 -8.99 15.68
N VAL A 536 15.35 -8.79 16.67
CA VAL A 536 16.81 -8.74 16.43
C VAL A 536 17.34 -10.09 15.95
N ARG A 537 16.83 -11.23 16.46
CA ARG A 537 17.20 -12.56 15.95
C ARG A 537 16.76 -12.73 14.49
N GLN A 538 15.53 -12.37 14.14
CA GLN A 538 14.99 -12.47 12.77
C GLN A 538 15.79 -11.60 11.79
N LEU A 539 16.06 -10.33 12.14
CA LEU A 539 16.90 -9.44 11.33
C LEU A 539 18.31 -10.02 11.13
N LYS A 540 18.95 -10.51 12.20
CA LYS A 540 20.27 -11.15 12.11
C LYS A 540 20.26 -12.37 11.18
N GLN A 541 19.27 -13.24 11.32
CA GLN A 541 19.10 -14.44 10.49
C GLN A 541 18.94 -14.07 9.01
N TYR A 542 18.12 -13.07 8.69
CA TYR A 542 17.92 -12.61 7.31
C TYR A 542 19.22 -12.08 6.68
N ILE A 543 19.91 -11.16 7.37
CA ILE A 543 21.17 -10.59 6.89
C ILE A 543 22.24 -11.69 6.72
N GLN A 544 22.34 -12.61 7.69
CA GLN A 544 23.29 -13.72 7.63
C GLN A 544 23.01 -14.64 6.44
N ALA A 545 21.75 -15.01 6.18
CA ALA A 545 21.38 -15.85 5.05
C ALA A 545 21.70 -15.20 3.69
N VAL A 546 21.46 -13.89 3.53
CA VAL A 546 21.85 -13.14 2.33
C VAL A 546 23.38 -13.12 2.16
N TYR A 547 24.13 -12.85 3.24
CA TYR A 547 25.59 -12.85 3.20
C TYR A 547 26.15 -14.24 2.86
N GLU A 548 25.59 -15.31 3.45
CA GLU A 548 26.02 -16.67 3.19
C GLU A 548 25.79 -17.12 1.75
N ARG A 549 24.71 -16.61 1.11
CA ARG A 549 24.38 -16.87 -0.28
C ARG A 549 25.31 -16.15 -1.27
N TYR A 550 25.46 -14.83 -1.15
CA TYR A 550 26.16 -14.03 -2.18
C TYR A 550 27.60 -13.64 -1.83
N ARG A 551 28.05 -13.85 -0.58
CA ARG A 551 29.41 -13.56 -0.08
C ARG A 551 29.93 -12.15 -0.40
N LYS A 552 29.01 -11.17 -0.49
CA LYS A 552 29.27 -9.75 -0.73
C LYS A 552 28.97 -8.92 0.51
N PRO A 553 29.62 -7.76 0.72
CA PRO A 553 29.28 -6.87 1.82
C PRO A 553 27.82 -6.44 1.79
N ILE A 554 27.22 -6.24 2.97
CA ILE A 554 25.80 -5.88 3.13
C ILE A 554 25.64 -4.42 3.56
N TRP A 555 24.68 -3.74 2.94
CA TRP A 555 24.12 -2.46 3.37
C TRP A 555 22.64 -2.66 3.68
N LEU A 556 22.23 -2.47 4.93
CA LEU A 556 20.82 -2.50 5.33
C LEU A 556 20.23 -1.11 5.10
N THR A 557 19.71 -0.83 3.91
CA THR A 557 19.31 0.54 3.51
C THR A 557 18.02 1.01 4.16
N GLU A 558 17.12 0.09 4.55
CA GLU A 558 15.95 0.41 5.36
C GLU A 558 15.72 -0.65 6.43
N PHE A 559 15.49 -0.21 7.66
CA PHE A 559 14.90 -1.06 8.69
C PHE A 559 14.13 -0.28 9.77
N ALA A 560 13.08 -0.92 10.27
CA ALA A 560 12.28 -0.52 11.43
C ALA A 560 11.45 -1.74 11.92
N LEU A 561 10.75 -1.62 13.05
CA LEU A 561 9.57 -2.48 13.27
C LEU A 561 8.36 -1.80 12.67
N MET A 562 7.67 -2.53 11.79
CA MET A 562 6.47 -2.13 11.11
C MET A 562 5.79 -3.41 10.62
N ARG A 563 4.53 -3.60 10.98
CA ARG A 563 3.72 -4.76 10.62
C ARG A 563 2.67 -4.31 9.60
N PHE A 564 2.79 -4.80 8.38
CA PHE A 564 1.84 -4.49 7.31
C PHE A 564 0.56 -5.34 7.47
N HIS A 565 -0.59 -4.67 7.59
CA HIS A 565 -1.92 -5.27 7.66
C HIS A 565 -2.88 -4.59 6.68
N GLY A 566 -4.09 -5.15 6.50
CA GLY A 566 -5.09 -4.65 5.55
C GLY A 566 -5.51 -3.19 5.78
N ASP A 567 -5.44 -2.73 7.04
CA ASP A 567 -5.77 -1.37 7.48
C ASP A 567 -4.60 -0.38 7.43
N GLY A 568 -3.42 -0.83 6.96
CA GLY A 568 -2.19 -0.04 6.87
C GLY A 568 -1.04 -0.55 7.75
N PRO A 569 0.06 0.23 7.87
CA PRO A 569 1.20 -0.12 8.70
C PRO A 569 0.89 0.06 10.19
N GLN A 570 0.95 -1.03 10.95
CA GLN A 570 0.93 -1.00 12.41
C GLN A 570 2.37 -0.82 12.94
N PHE A 571 2.55 0.15 13.84
CA PHE A 571 3.82 0.38 14.53
C PHE A 571 3.71 0.02 16.03
N PRO A 572 4.81 -0.40 16.67
CA PRO A 572 4.85 -0.60 18.12
C PRO A 572 4.89 0.73 18.89
N SER A 573 5.06 0.68 20.21
CA SER A 573 5.33 1.88 21.02
C SER A 573 6.69 2.52 20.66
N GLN A 574 6.84 3.82 20.94
CA GLN A 574 8.09 4.55 20.72
C GLN A 574 9.24 3.96 21.57
N GLU A 575 8.92 3.43 22.75
CA GLU A 575 9.84 2.76 23.67
C GLU A 575 10.26 1.39 23.12
N GLN A 576 9.31 0.59 22.61
CA GLN A 576 9.60 -0.68 21.93
C GLN A 576 10.47 -0.47 20.68
N GLN A 577 10.17 0.57 19.90
CA GLN A 577 10.92 0.94 18.71
C GLN A 577 12.35 1.40 19.05
N ALA A 578 12.51 2.20 20.12
CA ALA A 578 13.82 2.64 20.62
C ALA A 578 14.66 1.49 21.21
N ALA A 579 14.02 0.57 21.93
CA ALA A 579 14.65 -0.64 22.46
C ALA A 579 15.12 -1.56 21.31
N PHE A 580 14.29 -1.76 20.28
CA PHE A 580 14.68 -2.47 19.07
C PHE A 580 15.85 -1.78 18.36
N LEU A 581 15.78 -0.48 18.11
CA LEU A 581 16.85 0.27 17.45
C LEU A 581 18.19 0.06 18.18
N THR A 582 18.21 0.26 19.50
CA THR A 582 19.41 0.11 20.34
C THR A 582 20.01 -1.31 20.24
N ALA A 583 19.17 -2.34 20.35
CA ALA A 583 19.62 -3.73 20.28
C ALA A 583 20.05 -4.13 18.85
N ALA A 584 19.32 -3.67 17.82
CA ALA A 584 19.63 -3.91 16.42
C ALA A 584 20.95 -3.24 16.01
N THR A 585 21.18 -1.95 16.31
CA THR A 585 22.45 -1.28 15.97
C THR A 585 23.64 -1.93 16.68
N THR A 586 23.47 -2.35 17.94
CA THR A 586 24.49 -3.11 18.68
C THR A 586 24.83 -4.43 17.97
N MET A 587 23.81 -5.17 17.53
CA MET A 587 23.98 -6.42 16.78
C MET A 587 24.65 -6.19 15.42
N LEU A 588 24.22 -5.17 14.65
CA LEU A 588 24.79 -4.83 13.35
C LEU A 588 26.27 -4.41 13.46
N GLY A 589 26.66 -3.74 14.56
CA GLY A 589 28.06 -3.42 14.84
C GLY A 589 28.96 -4.65 15.00
N GLN A 590 28.41 -5.77 15.47
CA GLN A 590 29.12 -7.05 15.65
C GLN A 590 29.24 -7.87 14.35
N LEU A 591 28.52 -7.51 13.28
CA LEU A 591 28.59 -8.22 12.00
C LEU A 591 29.67 -7.59 11.08
N PRO A 592 30.82 -8.25 10.83
CA PRO A 592 31.91 -7.65 10.07
C PRO A 592 31.58 -7.44 8.58
N TYR A 593 30.61 -8.19 8.05
CA TYR A 593 30.12 -8.08 6.68
C TYR A 593 29.05 -6.99 6.49
N VAL A 594 28.50 -6.42 7.57
CA VAL A 594 27.60 -5.25 7.47
C VAL A 594 28.44 -3.97 7.46
N GLN A 595 28.55 -3.36 6.28
CA GLN A 595 29.32 -2.13 6.09
C GLN A 595 28.55 -0.88 6.51
N ARG A 596 27.24 -0.84 6.23
CA ARG A 596 26.37 0.30 6.53
C ARG A 596 24.96 -0.15 6.88
N TYR A 597 24.25 0.69 7.62
CA TYR A 597 22.83 0.54 7.89
C TYR A 597 22.15 1.91 7.91
N ALA A 598 20.90 2.01 7.49
CA ALA A 598 20.11 3.23 7.54
C ALA A 598 18.71 2.98 8.11
N TRP A 599 18.35 3.78 9.12
CA TRP A 599 17.04 3.71 9.77
C TRP A 599 15.96 4.39 8.92
N PHE A 600 14.73 3.87 8.96
CA PHE A 600 13.56 4.38 8.25
C PHE A 600 12.59 5.10 9.22
N GLY A 601 12.58 6.43 9.31
CA GLY A 601 13.44 7.43 8.68
C GLY A 601 13.70 8.63 9.59
N LEU A 602 14.37 9.68 9.07
CA LEU A 602 14.72 10.85 9.88
C LEU A 602 13.50 11.65 10.39
N PRO A 603 12.50 12.00 9.55
CA PRO A 603 11.33 12.76 9.99
C PRO A 603 10.37 11.89 10.82
N ALA A 604 9.55 12.51 11.65
CA ALA A 604 8.54 11.85 12.48
C ALA A 604 7.22 12.60 12.46
N THR A 605 6.11 11.89 12.29
CA THR A 605 4.74 12.39 12.43
C THR A 605 4.00 11.61 13.52
N ASP A 606 2.78 12.02 13.86
CA ASP A 606 1.97 11.28 14.83
C ASP A 606 1.37 9.97 14.26
N LYS A 607 1.54 9.71 12.96
CA LYS A 607 1.10 8.47 12.28
C LYS A 607 2.21 7.41 12.21
N ASP A 608 3.47 7.79 11.99
CA ASP A 608 4.61 6.88 11.85
C ASP A 608 5.47 6.85 13.12
N ARG A 609 5.38 5.75 13.89
CA ARG A 609 6.10 5.65 15.17
C ARG A 609 7.56 5.19 15.02
N SER A 610 8.10 5.16 13.80
CA SER A 610 9.52 4.92 13.53
C SER A 610 10.35 6.19 13.40
N GLY A 611 9.75 7.35 13.13
CA GLY A 611 10.48 8.59 12.87
C GLY A 611 11.38 9.07 14.01
N LEU A 612 12.54 9.66 13.67
CA LEU A 612 13.54 10.12 14.63
C LEU A 612 13.31 11.54 15.15
N PHE A 613 12.82 12.46 14.32
CA PHE A 613 12.71 13.90 14.63
C PHE A 613 11.41 14.52 14.11
N ARG A 614 10.61 15.17 14.96
CA ARG A 614 9.43 15.93 14.51
C ARG A 614 9.80 17.28 13.90
N THR A 615 10.88 17.87 14.40
CA THR A 615 11.45 19.15 13.94
C THR A 615 12.98 19.05 13.97
N GLY A 616 13.68 20.10 13.52
CA GLY A 616 15.15 20.14 13.59
C GLY A 616 15.77 19.83 14.97
N THR A 617 15.03 20.05 16.07
CA THR A 617 15.51 19.86 17.45
C THR A 617 14.67 18.89 18.30
N ASP A 618 13.40 18.64 17.98
CA ASP A 618 12.57 17.67 18.73
C ASP A 618 12.86 16.24 18.29
N ALA A 619 13.74 15.56 19.03
CA ALA A 619 14.02 14.13 18.87
C ALA A 619 12.97 13.28 19.60
N THR A 620 12.43 12.27 18.93
CA THR A 620 11.56 11.25 19.54
C THR A 620 12.38 10.35 20.49
N PRO A 621 11.75 9.47 21.31
CA PRO A 621 12.47 8.43 22.04
C PRO A 621 13.37 7.57 21.12
N VAL A 622 12.91 7.26 19.90
CA VAL A 622 13.67 6.55 18.86
C VAL A 622 14.82 7.42 18.35
N GLY A 623 14.58 8.72 18.12
CA GLY A 623 15.62 9.71 17.80
C GLY A 623 16.76 9.74 18.82
N ARG A 624 16.43 9.77 20.12
CA ARG A 624 17.43 9.76 21.20
C ARG A 624 18.21 8.44 21.26
N ALA A 625 17.56 7.30 21.03
CA ALA A 625 18.25 6.01 20.90
C ALA A 625 19.22 6.00 19.71
N PHE A 626 18.80 6.51 18.55
CA PHE A 626 19.66 6.63 17.37
C PHE A 626 20.84 7.60 17.57
N GLN A 627 20.65 8.69 18.31
CA GLN A 627 21.73 9.61 18.71
C GLN A 627 22.77 8.97 19.64
N ALA A 628 22.37 7.98 20.44
CA ALA A 628 23.24 7.23 21.36
C ALA A 628 23.98 6.07 20.66
N ALA A 629 23.39 5.50 19.60
CA ALA A 629 23.99 4.41 18.83
C ALA A 629 25.35 4.76 18.21
N ARG A 630 26.28 3.80 18.29
CA ARG A 630 27.66 3.86 17.79
C ARG A 630 27.87 2.82 16.70
#